data_AF-A0A0U2MXX5-F1
#
_entry.id   AF-A0A0U2MXX5-F1
#
_cell.length_a   1.000
_cell.length_b   1.000
_cell.length_c   1.000
_cell.angle_alpha   90.00
_cell.angle_beta   90.00
_cell.angle_gamma   90.00
#
_symmetry.space_group_name_H-M   'P 1'
#
loop_
_entity.id
_entity.type
_entity.pdbx_description
1 polymer ?
#
loop_
_entity_poly.entity_id
_entity_poly.type
_entity_poly.pdbx_seq_one_letter_code
_entity_poly.pdbx_strand_id
1 'polypeptide(L)'
;MFKCLICGFNKLEMEPYGKEYPSGEVCSCCGFQFGEDDDKGISHERWRESWIKKDCPFWYSPDCPENWDVEKQLKESGVVYKKSDVIKNSCPVCEFDGLFEPAYDEEYGYPSDDICPCCGFQFGLHDYPEKVKGIKKWRENWILGGCQWHFKPDKPAEWSPRPQLTNLVNQQYENHQ
;
A
#
# COMPACT_ATOMS: atom_id res chain seq x y z
N MET A 1 -7.33 14.48 -23.52
CA MET A 1 -7.08 13.85 -22.22
C MET A 1 -8.42 13.52 -21.59
N PHE A 2 -8.58 12.28 -21.18
CA PHE A 2 -9.81 11.74 -20.62
C PHE A 2 -9.68 11.55 -19.11
N LYS A 3 -10.83 11.37 -18.46
CA LYS A 3 -10.91 11.21 -17.01
C LYS A 3 -11.13 9.74 -16.66
N CYS A 4 -10.32 9.23 -15.74
CA CYS A 4 -10.50 7.90 -15.18
C CYS A 4 -11.81 7.80 -14.40
N LEU A 5 -12.63 6.80 -14.70
CA LEU A 5 -13.91 6.55 -14.04
C LEU A 5 -13.75 6.04 -12.59
N ILE A 6 -12.58 5.51 -12.25
CA ILE A 6 -12.27 4.95 -10.93
C ILE A 6 -11.78 6.05 -9.99
N CYS A 7 -10.64 6.67 -10.29
CA CYS A 7 -9.99 7.61 -9.37
C CYS A 7 -10.12 9.08 -9.77
N GLY A 8 -10.63 9.38 -10.97
CA GLY A 8 -10.78 10.76 -11.43
C GLY A 8 -9.54 11.42 -12.02
N PHE A 9 -8.42 10.68 -12.13
CA PHE A 9 -7.21 11.17 -12.80
C PHE A 9 -7.52 11.60 -14.23
N ASN A 10 -7.14 12.82 -14.61
CA ASN A 10 -7.62 13.50 -15.81
C ASN A 10 -6.59 13.52 -16.96
N LYS A 11 -5.59 12.64 -16.91
CA LYS A 11 -4.52 12.55 -17.90
C LYS A 11 -4.53 11.24 -18.69
N LEU A 12 -5.67 10.55 -18.77
CA LEU A 12 -5.77 9.39 -19.66
C LEU A 12 -5.57 9.81 -21.12
N GLU A 13 -4.84 8.99 -21.86
CA GLU A 13 -4.55 9.20 -23.28
C GLU A 13 -5.76 8.85 -24.15
N MET A 14 -6.52 7.83 -23.76
CA MET A 14 -7.68 7.30 -24.47
C MET A 14 -8.95 7.37 -23.63
N GLU A 15 -10.10 7.39 -24.31
CA GLU A 15 -11.39 7.32 -23.64
C GLU A 15 -11.55 5.93 -23.01
N PRO A 16 -11.84 5.81 -21.70
CA PRO A 16 -11.93 4.51 -21.01
C PRO A 16 -12.77 3.46 -21.76
N TYR A 17 -13.93 3.89 -22.27
CA TYR A 17 -14.86 3.06 -23.03
C TYR A 17 -15.31 3.84 -24.26
N GLY A 18 -14.78 3.45 -25.42
CA GLY A 18 -15.26 3.94 -26.70
C GLY A 18 -16.59 3.30 -27.10
N LYS A 19 -17.08 3.64 -28.29
CA LYS A 19 -18.37 3.12 -28.80
C LYS A 19 -18.38 1.61 -29.03
N GLU A 20 -17.25 1.05 -29.43
CA GLU A 20 -17.14 -0.36 -29.83
C GLU A 20 -16.29 -1.18 -28.87
N TYR A 21 -15.25 -0.58 -28.28
CA TYR A 21 -14.27 -1.28 -27.45
C TYR A 21 -13.79 -0.41 -26.26
N PRO A 22 -13.42 -1.04 -25.13
CA PRO A 22 -12.66 -0.39 -24.07
C PRO A 22 -11.26 -0.01 -24.56
N SER A 23 -10.61 0.94 -23.88
CA SER A 23 -9.30 1.44 -24.34
C SER A 23 -8.13 0.48 -24.14
N GLY A 24 -8.23 -0.48 -23.21
CA GLY A 24 -7.08 -1.28 -22.77
C GLY A 24 -6.06 -0.49 -21.95
N GLU A 25 -6.27 0.83 -21.74
CA GLU A 25 -5.35 1.70 -21.03
C GLU A 25 -5.35 1.37 -19.54
N VAL A 26 -4.16 1.35 -18.94
CA VAL A 26 -3.98 1.26 -17.49
C VAL A 26 -3.91 2.68 -16.94
N CYS A 27 -4.80 3.01 -16.01
CA CYS A 27 -4.73 4.32 -15.35
C CYS A 27 -3.44 4.45 -14.52
N SER A 28 -2.55 5.38 -14.88
CA SER A 28 -1.30 5.62 -14.14
C SER A 28 -1.47 5.98 -12.67
N CYS A 29 -2.66 6.46 -12.28
CA CYS A 29 -2.98 6.80 -10.90
C CYS A 29 -3.46 5.58 -10.09
N CYS A 30 -4.53 4.89 -10.51
CA CYS A 30 -5.12 3.81 -9.70
C CYS A 30 -4.83 2.39 -10.19
N GLY A 31 -4.16 2.24 -11.33
CA GLY A 31 -3.75 0.95 -11.89
C GLY A 31 -4.86 0.13 -12.55
N PHE A 32 -6.10 0.62 -12.61
CA PHE A 32 -7.20 -0.09 -13.28
C PHE A 32 -6.99 -0.14 -14.80
N GLN A 33 -7.12 -1.32 -15.39
CA GLN A 33 -7.06 -1.54 -16.84
C GLN A 33 -8.45 -1.69 -17.44
N PHE A 34 -8.85 -0.74 -18.30
CA PHE A 34 -10.18 -0.74 -18.92
C PHE A 34 -10.30 -1.83 -19.99
N GLY A 35 -11.30 -2.69 -19.87
CA GLY A 35 -11.56 -3.83 -20.74
C GLY A 35 -10.92 -5.14 -20.30
N GLU A 36 -10.05 -5.12 -19.31
CA GLU A 36 -9.36 -6.32 -18.82
C GLU A 36 -9.76 -6.64 -17.38
N ASP A 37 -9.76 -5.65 -16.49
CA ASP A 37 -10.11 -5.86 -15.08
C ASP A 37 -11.63 -6.01 -14.88
N ASP A 38 -12.43 -5.28 -15.65
CA ASP A 38 -13.88 -5.44 -15.72
C ASP A 38 -14.31 -6.74 -16.40
N ASP A 39 -13.59 -7.22 -17.43
CA ASP A 39 -13.83 -8.53 -18.04
C ASP A 39 -13.56 -9.70 -17.07
N LYS A 40 -12.68 -9.48 -16.09
CA LYS A 40 -12.50 -10.38 -14.93
C LYS A 40 -13.60 -10.24 -13.87
N GLY A 41 -14.61 -9.42 -14.11
CA GLY A 41 -15.74 -9.18 -13.21
C GLY A 41 -15.47 -8.19 -12.07
N ILE A 42 -14.40 -7.40 -12.14
CA ILE A 42 -14.10 -6.40 -11.12
C ILE A 42 -14.83 -5.10 -11.46
N SER A 43 -15.80 -4.71 -10.62
CA SER A 43 -16.50 -3.44 -10.82
C SER A 43 -15.60 -2.23 -10.52
N HIS A 44 -15.86 -1.12 -11.19
CA HIS A 44 -15.14 0.15 -10.92
C HIS A 44 -15.26 0.61 -9.47
N GLU A 45 -16.42 0.37 -8.85
CA GLU A 45 -16.66 0.66 -7.43
C GLU A 45 -15.78 -0.19 -6.52
N ARG A 46 -15.77 -1.51 -6.75
CA ARG A 46 -14.96 -2.45 -5.96
C ARG A 46 -13.46 -2.14 -6.07
N TRP A 47 -12.98 -1.81 -7.26
CA TRP A 47 -11.58 -1.39 -7.43
C TRP A 47 -11.28 -0.09 -6.68
N ARG A 48 -12.16 0.91 -6.81
CA ARG A 48 -12.01 2.20 -6.12
C ARG A 48 -11.94 2.01 -4.61
N GLU A 49 -12.85 1.23 -4.03
CA GLU A 49 -12.84 0.93 -2.60
C GLU A 49 -11.55 0.22 -2.17
N SER A 50 -11.09 -0.75 -2.94
CA SER A 50 -9.83 -1.45 -2.67
C SER A 50 -8.63 -0.51 -2.72
N TRP A 51 -8.56 0.33 -3.75
CA TRP A 51 -7.52 1.34 -3.90
C TRP A 51 -7.53 2.37 -2.77
N ILE A 52 -8.71 2.85 -2.34
CA ILE A 52 -8.87 3.74 -1.18
C ILE A 52 -8.40 3.07 0.11
N LYS A 53 -8.78 1.80 0.34
CA LYS A 53 -8.35 1.04 1.52
C LYS A 53 -6.83 0.92 1.61
N LYS A 54 -6.13 0.95 0.48
CA LYS A 54 -4.66 0.90 0.39
C LYS A 54 -3.98 2.28 0.50
N ASP A 55 -4.71 3.30 0.93
CA ASP A 55 -4.28 4.71 0.97
C ASP A 55 -4.00 5.34 -0.40
N CYS A 56 -4.75 4.92 -1.42
CA CYS A 56 -4.70 5.51 -2.75
C CYS A 56 -3.29 5.59 -3.36
N PRO A 57 -2.52 4.49 -3.39
CA PRO A 57 -1.15 4.51 -3.89
C PRO A 57 -1.16 4.89 -5.37
N PHE A 58 -0.23 5.75 -5.78
CA PHE A 58 -0.10 6.13 -7.18
C PHE A 58 0.61 5.01 -7.94
N TRP A 59 -0.09 4.40 -8.90
CA TRP A 59 0.35 3.17 -9.56
C TRP A 59 1.68 3.32 -10.32
N TYR A 60 1.85 4.40 -11.10
CA TYR A 60 3.06 4.61 -11.89
C TYR A 60 3.72 5.94 -11.52
N SER A 61 4.73 5.86 -10.65
CA SER A 61 5.40 7.02 -10.06
C SER A 61 5.90 8.07 -11.06
N PRO A 62 6.44 7.72 -12.26
CA PRO A 62 6.87 8.73 -13.23
C PRO A 62 5.76 9.68 -13.72
N ASP A 63 4.50 9.26 -13.66
CA ASP A 63 3.35 10.08 -14.08
C ASP A 63 2.71 10.82 -12.90
N CYS A 64 3.15 10.56 -11.67
CA CYS A 64 2.63 11.18 -10.46
C CYS A 64 2.93 12.70 -10.47
N PRO A 65 1.90 13.58 -10.46
CA PRO A 65 2.13 15.01 -10.42
C PRO A 65 2.91 15.44 -9.17
N GLU A 66 3.72 16.49 -9.31
CA GLU A 66 4.34 17.12 -8.15
C GLU A 66 3.27 17.64 -7.20
N ASN A 67 3.42 17.36 -5.89
CA ASN A 67 2.44 17.70 -4.85
C ASN A 67 1.02 17.14 -5.13
N TRP A 68 0.94 15.94 -5.69
CA TRP A 68 -0.33 15.27 -5.93
C TRP A 68 -1.16 15.12 -4.63
N ASP A 69 -2.42 15.54 -4.70
CA ASP A 69 -3.38 15.52 -3.59
C ASP A 69 -4.58 14.66 -3.99
N VAL A 70 -4.68 13.48 -3.36
CA VAL A 70 -5.73 12.52 -3.64
C VAL A 70 -7.11 13.00 -3.14
N GLU A 71 -7.17 13.74 -2.04
CA GLU A 71 -8.43 14.25 -1.50
C GLU A 71 -9.04 15.25 -2.49
N LYS A 72 -8.20 16.13 -3.03
CA LYS A 72 -8.60 17.07 -4.08
C LYS A 72 -9.08 16.34 -5.33
N GLN A 73 -8.33 15.34 -5.82
CA GLN A 73 -8.68 14.58 -7.02
C GLN A 73 -10.05 13.87 -6.88
N LEU A 74 -10.28 13.21 -5.75
CA LEU A 74 -11.51 12.49 -5.48
C LEU A 74 -12.69 13.44 -5.29
N LYS A 75 -12.49 14.57 -4.62
CA LYS A 75 -13.50 15.62 -4.46
C LYS A 75 -13.95 16.21 -5.80
N GLU A 76 -13.02 16.50 -6.71
CA GLU A 76 -13.31 16.96 -8.08
C GLU A 76 -14.03 15.90 -8.93
N SER A 77 -14.05 14.65 -8.46
CA SER A 77 -14.69 13.51 -9.12
C SER A 77 -16.00 13.09 -8.44
N GLY A 78 -16.43 13.81 -7.41
CA GLY A 78 -17.64 13.50 -6.66
C GLY A 78 -17.53 12.25 -5.79
N VAL A 79 -16.32 11.73 -5.57
CA VAL A 79 -16.07 10.59 -4.68
C VAL A 79 -15.85 11.11 -3.27
N VAL A 80 -16.59 10.53 -2.31
CA VAL A 80 -16.36 10.79 -0.88
C VAL A 80 -15.18 9.95 -0.42
N TYR A 81 -14.10 10.61 0.01
CA TYR A 81 -12.93 9.98 0.61
C TYR A 81 -12.84 10.37 2.09
N LYS A 82 -12.62 9.38 2.96
CA LYS A 82 -12.26 9.61 4.35
C LYS A 82 -10.96 8.87 4.63
N LYS A 83 -9.99 9.55 5.24
CA LYS A 83 -8.75 8.92 5.72
C LYS A 83 -9.03 7.73 6.66
N SER A 84 -10.18 7.71 7.34
CA SER A 84 -10.63 6.59 8.19
C SER A 84 -10.92 5.29 7.43
N ASP A 85 -11.14 5.35 6.11
CA ASP A 85 -11.45 4.18 5.29
C ASP A 85 -10.17 3.43 4.86
N VAL A 86 -8.99 4.00 5.15
CA VAL A 86 -7.68 3.42 4.90
C VAL A 86 -7.39 2.34 5.93
N ILE A 87 -7.05 1.15 5.45
CA ILE A 87 -6.55 0.05 6.28
C ILE A 87 -5.05 0.20 6.42
N LYS A 88 -4.59 0.31 7.66
CA LYS A 88 -3.17 0.34 7.97
C LYS A 88 -2.65 -1.07 8.13
N ASN A 89 -1.75 -1.48 7.25
CA ASN A 89 -1.08 -2.76 7.34
C ASN A 89 0.27 -2.56 8.05
N SER A 90 0.45 -3.22 9.19
CA SER A 90 1.67 -3.08 9.99
C SER A 90 2.70 -4.16 9.70
N CYS A 91 3.96 -3.77 9.69
CA CYS A 91 5.08 -4.69 9.63
C CYS A 91 5.26 -5.36 11.00
N PRO A 92 5.14 -6.69 11.10
CA PRO A 92 5.30 -7.39 12.38
C PRO A 92 6.75 -7.39 12.87
N VAL A 93 7.72 -6.91 12.11
CA VAL A 93 9.11 -6.77 12.56
C VAL A 93 9.33 -5.42 13.23
N CYS A 94 8.89 -4.33 12.61
CA CYS A 94 9.24 -2.97 13.01
C CYS A 94 8.04 -2.07 13.34
N GLU A 95 6.79 -2.54 13.25
CA GLU A 95 5.56 -1.76 13.46
C GLU A 95 5.34 -0.58 12.51
N PHE A 96 6.05 -0.54 11.37
CA PHE A 96 5.72 0.38 10.30
C PHE A 96 4.31 0.10 9.78
N ASP A 97 3.38 1.06 9.87
CA ASP A 97 1.94 0.91 9.63
C ASP A 97 1.48 1.28 8.21
N GLY A 98 2.43 1.32 7.26
CA GLY A 98 2.22 1.71 5.87
C GLY A 98 2.59 0.64 4.86
N LEU A 99 2.44 -0.66 5.18
CA LEU A 99 2.58 -1.70 4.17
C LEU A 99 1.44 -1.61 3.13
N PHE A 100 1.75 -1.92 1.88
CA PHE A 100 0.77 -1.91 0.79
C PHE A 100 -0.34 -2.95 0.98
N GLU A 101 0.04 -4.12 1.50
CA GLU A 101 -0.86 -5.20 1.89
C GLU A 101 -0.46 -5.80 3.24
N PRO A 102 -1.34 -6.59 3.89
CA PRO A 102 -0.98 -7.30 5.12
C PRO A 102 0.28 -8.14 4.92
N ALA A 103 1.20 -8.15 5.90
CA ALA A 103 2.41 -8.97 5.84
C ALA A 103 2.10 -10.47 5.66
N TYR A 104 0.93 -10.89 6.18
CA TYR A 104 0.37 -12.22 6.00
C TYR A 104 -1.15 -12.10 5.87
N ASP A 105 -1.75 -12.91 5.00
CA ASP A 105 -3.21 -12.92 4.85
C ASP A 105 -3.90 -13.47 6.11
N GLU A 106 -5.15 -13.05 6.35
CA GLU A 106 -5.90 -13.44 7.55
C GLU A 106 -6.46 -14.88 7.49
N GLU A 107 -6.71 -15.41 6.28
CA GLU A 107 -7.45 -16.66 6.09
C GLU A 107 -6.55 -17.90 6.24
N TYR A 108 -5.35 -17.84 5.65
CA TYR A 108 -4.40 -18.93 5.57
C TYR A 108 -3.04 -18.58 6.16
N GLY A 109 -2.75 -17.29 6.38
CA GLY A 109 -1.46 -16.85 6.94
C GLY A 109 -0.30 -16.95 5.96
N TYR A 110 -0.57 -17.04 4.66
CA TYR A 110 0.46 -16.97 3.61
C TYR A 110 1.14 -15.59 3.65
N PRO A 111 2.46 -15.55 3.43
CA PRO A 111 3.18 -14.30 3.35
C PRO A 111 2.77 -13.52 2.10
N SER A 112 2.87 -12.20 2.16
CA SER A 112 2.69 -11.33 0.99
C SER A 112 3.87 -11.33 0.02
N ASP A 113 5.00 -11.95 0.37
CA ASP A 113 6.28 -11.87 -0.36
C ASP A 113 6.88 -10.44 -0.51
N ASP A 114 6.15 -9.42 -0.04
CA ASP A 114 6.53 -8.01 -0.01
C ASP A 114 7.76 -7.75 0.86
N ILE A 115 8.47 -6.66 0.54
CA ILE A 115 9.61 -6.16 1.31
C ILE A 115 9.17 -4.92 2.08
N CYS A 116 9.28 -4.95 3.41
CA CYS A 116 8.99 -3.79 4.24
C CYS A 116 9.96 -2.62 3.90
N PRO A 117 9.47 -1.45 3.48
CA PRO A 117 10.34 -0.32 3.10
C PRO A 117 11.09 0.26 4.30
N CYS A 118 10.56 0.07 5.51
CA CYS A 118 11.20 0.50 6.75
C CYS A 118 12.37 -0.41 7.14
N CYS A 119 12.13 -1.68 7.45
CA CYS A 119 13.15 -2.56 8.03
C CYS A 119 13.81 -3.54 7.04
N GLY A 120 13.36 -3.58 5.78
CA GLY A 120 13.89 -4.45 4.73
C GLY A 120 13.56 -5.93 4.88
N PHE A 121 12.65 -6.29 5.79
CA PHE A 121 12.20 -7.66 5.94
C PHE A 121 11.37 -8.10 4.74
N GLN A 122 11.56 -9.32 4.28
CA GLN A 122 10.78 -9.92 3.18
C GLN A 122 9.97 -11.05 3.79
N PHE A 123 8.66 -10.91 3.76
CA PHE A 123 7.74 -11.89 4.34
C PHE A 123 7.80 -13.17 3.50
N GLY A 124 7.79 -14.34 4.12
CA GLY A 124 7.89 -15.64 3.42
C GLY A 124 9.32 -16.09 3.13
N LEU A 125 10.26 -15.16 2.96
CA LEU A 125 11.68 -15.48 2.71
C LEU A 125 12.52 -15.42 3.99
N HIS A 126 12.48 -14.28 4.69
CA HIS A 126 13.35 -14.04 5.86
C HIS A 126 12.82 -14.68 7.15
N ASP A 127 11.57 -15.15 7.15
CA ASP A 127 10.92 -15.85 8.25
C ASP A 127 10.80 -17.37 8.02
N TYR A 128 11.25 -17.90 6.87
CA TYR A 128 11.26 -19.34 6.60
C TYR A 128 12.50 -20.05 7.19
N PRO A 129 12.38 -21.29 7.72
CA PRO A 129 11.14 -22.05 7.95
C PRO A 129 10.45 -21.73 9.29
N GLU A 130 11.09 -20.95 10.17
CA GLU A 130 10.62 -20.67 11.53
C GLU A 130 10.16 -19.20 11.68
N LYS A 131 8.89 -18.93 11.33
CA LYS A 131 8.32 -17.58 11.21
C LYS A 131 8.65 -16.65 12.39
N VAL A 132 8.28 -17.08 13.58
CA VAL A 132 8.45 -16.29 14.82
C VAL A 132 9.92 -16.01 15.11
N LYS A 133 10.81 -16.96 14.84
CA LYS A 133 12.24 -16.83 15.11
C LYS A 133 12.91 -15.88 14.11
N GLY A 134 12.54 -15.96 12.83
CA GLY A 134 13.03 -15.05 11.79
C GLY A 134 12.64 -13.60 12.08
N ILE A 135 11.36 -13.36 12.40
CA ILE A 135 10.85 -12.03 12.78
C ILE A 135 11.61 -11.46 13.99
N LYS A 136 11.76 -12.25 15.07
CA LYS A 136 12.47 -11.78 16.29
C LYS A 136 13.92 -11.43 16.01
N LYS A 137 14.65 -12.33 15.34
CA LYS A 137 16.07 -12.13 15.03
C LYS A 137 16.29 -10.90 14.14
N TRP A 138 15.44 -10.69 13.14
CA TRP A 138 15.57 -9.52 12.27
C TRP A 138 15.27 -8.23 13.00
N ARG A 139 14.22 -8.21 13.83
CA ARG A 139 13.90 -7.06 14.68
C ARG A 139 15.07 -6.68 15.57
N GLU A 140 15.66 -7.65 16.26
CA GLU A 140 16.84 -7.44 17.12
C GLU A 140 17.99 -6.82 16.33
N ASN A 141 18.32 -7.37 15.16
CA ASN A 141 19.38 -6.85 14.29
C ASN A 141 19.08 -5.43 13.79
N TRP A 142 17.84 -5.16 13.40
CA TRP A 142 17.42 -3.84 12.94
C TRP A 142 17.56 -2.80 14.06
N ILE A 143 17.15 -3.15 15.29
CA ILE A 143 17.30 -2.30 16.48
C ILE A 143 18.79 -2.06 16.78
N LEU A 144 19.60 -3.12 16.83
CA LEU A 144 21.05 -3.02 17.06
C LEU A 144 21.77 -2.22 15.99
N GLY A 145 21.29 -2.29 14.74
CA GLY A 145 21.78 -1.51 13.60
C GLY A 145 21.38 -0.03 13.63
N GLY A 146 20.66 0.43 14.65
CA GLY A 146 20.23 1.82 14.80
C GLY A 146 18.92 2.14 14.08
N CYS A 147 18.08 1.13 13.81
CA CYS A 147 16.78 1.27 13.16
C CYS A 147 16.87 2.00 11.83
N GLN A 148 17.76 1.57 10.93
CA GLN A 148 17.92 2.24 9.64
C GLN A 148 16.72 1.98 8.74
N TRP A 149 16.28 3.02 8.04
CA TRP A 149 15.27 2.91 6.99
C TRP A 149 15.89 2.24 5.75
N HIS A 150 15.23 1.21 5.21
CA HIS A 150 15.77 0.39 4.13
C HIS A 150 15.63 1.04 2.74
N PHE A 151 14.41 1.39 2.32
CA PHE A 151 14.16 1.88 0.96
C PHE A 151 14.25 3.41 0.86
N LYS A 152 15.42 3.93 0.46
CA LYS A 152 15.74 5.37 0.52
C LYS A 152 14.78 6.31 -0.24
N PRO A 153 14.29 5.98 -1.46
CA PRO A 153 13.40 6.88 -2.19
C PRO A 153 12.10 7.21 -1.43
N ASP A 154 11.57 6.25 -0.68
CA ASP A 154 10.29 6.42 0.03
C ASP A 154 10.47 6.72 1.53
N LYS A 155 11.68 7.13 1.94
CA LYS A 155 11.91 7.50 3.34
C LYS A 155 11.13 8.78 3.67
N PRO A 156 10.23 8.77 4.68
CA PRO A 156 9.57 10.00 5.10
C PRO A 156 10.59 11.01 5.65
N ALA A 157 10.45 12.29 5.29
CA ALA A 157 11.42 13.33 5.63
C ALA A 157 11.69 13.44 7.15
N GLU A 158 10.64 13.37 7.95
CA GLU A 158 10.69 13.47 9.42
C GLU A 158 10.58 12.10 10.10
N TRP A 159 10.97 11.03 9.40
CA TRP A 159 10.83 9.68 9.95
C TRP A 159 11.71 9.45 11.20
N SER A 160 11.09 8.86 12.22
CA SER A 160 11.74 8.43 13.46
C SER A 160 11.30 7.01 13.84
N PRO A 161 12.21 6.15 14.33
CA PRO A 161 11.83 4.81 14.79
C PRO A 161 11.11 4.81 16.14
N ARG A 162 11.07 5.94 16.87
CA ARG A 162 10.54 5.99 18.24
C ARG A 162 9.09 5.51 18.37
N PRO A 163 8.12 5.97 17.55
CA PRO A 163 6.73 5.51 17.66
C PRO A 163 6.59 4.00 17.45
N GLN A 164 7.33 3.47 16.48
CA GLN A 164 7.42 2.04 16.17
C GLN A 164 7.95 1.22 17.35
N LEU A 165 9.05 1.67 17.98
CA LEU A 165 9.62 1.04 19.17
C LEU A 165 8.66 1.08 20.37
N THR A 166 7.96 2.20 20.56
CA THR A 166 6.92 2.31 21.60
C THR A 166 5.81 1.29 21.38
N ASN A 167 5.33 1.12 20.15
CA ASN A 167 4.29 0.13 19.82
C ASN A 167 4.76 -1.31 20.09
N LEU A 168 6.00 -1.65 19.70
CA LEU A 168 6.59 -2.96 19.99
C LEU A 168 6.61 -3.26 21.49
N VAL A 169 6.97 -2.28 22.31
CA VAL A 169 7.02 -2.41 23.77
C VAL A 169 5.60 -2.60 24.34
N ASN A 170 4.62 -1.81 23.88
CA ASN A 170 3.23 -1.92 24.35
C ASN A 170 2.64 -3.31 24.05
N GLN A 171 2.83 -3.82 22.84
CA GLN A 171 2.37 -5.17 22.47
C GLN A 171 3.03 -6.25 23.33
N GLN A 172 4.30 -6.10 23.69
CA GLN A 172 4.95 -7.05 24.59
C GLN A 172 4.29 -7.03 25.97
N TYR A 173 4.00 -5.86 26.54
CA TYR A 173 3.32 -5.77 27.83
C TYR A 173 1.93 -6.43 27.82
N GLU A 174 1.13 -6.19 26.78
CA GLU A 174 -0.22 -6.76 26.65
C GLU A 174 -0.23 -8.29 26.54
N ASN A 175 0.75 -8.86 25.83
CA ASN A 175 0.86 -10.32 25.66
C ASN A 175 1.37 -11.06 26.92
N HIS A 176 1.81 -10.35 27.96
CA HIS A 176 2.31 -10.93 29.22
C HIS A 176 1.40 -10.63 30.43
N GLN A 177 0.20 -10.06 30.21
CA GLN A 177 -0.88 -9.98 31.20
C GLN A 177 -1.84 -11.16 31.06
#